data_AF-A0A6B9UEC0-F1
#
_entry.id   AF-A0A6B9UEC0-F1
#
_cell.length_a   1.000
_cell.length_b   1.000
_cell.length_c   1.000
_cell.angle_alpha   90.00
_cell.angle_beta   90.00
_cell.angle_gamma   90.00
#
_symmetry.space_group_name_H-M   'P 1'
#
loop_
_entity.id
_entity.type
_entity.pdbx_description
1 polymer ?
#
loop_
_entity_poly.entity_id
_entity_poly.type
_entity_poly.pdbx_seq_one_letter_code
_entity_poly.pdbx_strand_id
1 'polypeptide(L)' 'MMLFIFQMTEFFLAKLPEAYAPFSALVDVLPVIPILFFLLAFVWQASVSFR' A
#
# COMPACT_ATOMS: atom_id res chain seq x y z
N MET A 1 17.40 4.09 -16.06
CA MET A 1 15.97 3.71 -16.22
C MET A 1 15.72 2.23 -15.94
N MET A 2 16.50 1.29 -16.49
CA MET A 2 16.39 -0.15 -16.19
C MET A 2 16.73 -0.53 -14.73
N LEU A 3 17.71 0.16 -14.12
CA LEU A 3 18.11 -0.05 -12.72
C LEU A 3 17.06 0.41 -11.70
N PHE A 4 16.24 1.40 -12.06
CA PHE A 4 15.17 1.91 -11.19
C PHE A 4 13.98 0.95 -11.14
N ILE A 5 13.67 0.29 -12.27
CA ILE A 5 12.63 -0.75 -12.35
C ILE A 5 13.06 -2.00 -11.55
N PHE A 6 14.35 -2.35 -11.57
CA PHE A 6 14.86 -3.49 -10.81
C PHE A 6 14.71 -3.31 -9.29
N GLN A 7 14.99 -2.11 -8.76
CA GLN A 7 14.80 -1.81 -7.32
C GLN A 7 13.33 -1.91 -6.87
N MET A 8 12.37 -1.58 -7.73
CA MET A 8 10.95 -1.71 -7.41
C MET A 8 10.50 -3.18 -7.30
N THR A 9 11.24 -4.12 -7.92
CA THR A 9 10.89 -5.54 -7.93
C THR A 9 11.39 -6.26 -6.66
N GLU A 10 12.49 -5.78 -6.08
CA GLU A 10 13.08 -6.34 -4.84
C GLU A 10 12.26 -6.08 -3.57
N PHE A 11 11.33 -5.11 -3.59
CA PHE A 11 10.48 -4.79 -2.43
C PHE A 11 9.49 -5.92 -2.07
N PHE A 12 9.23 -6.85 -3.00
CA PHE A 12 8.19 -7.88 -2.86
C PHE A 12 8.70 -9.28 -2.49
N LEU A 13 10.02 -9.50 -2.40
CA LEU A 13 10.60 -10.85 -2.27
C LEU A 13 11.40 -11.08 -0.97
N ALA A 14 11.44 -10.11 -0.05
CA ALA A 14 12.09 -10.26 1.24
C ALA A 14 11.10 -10.77 2.31
N LYS A 15 11.48 -11.81 3.06
CA LYS A 15 10.72 -12.25 4.25
C LYS A 15 10.84 -11.21 5.37
N LEU A 16 9.76 -11.07 6.13
CA LEU A 16 9.79 -10.29 7.37
C LEU A 16 10.77 -10.91 8.38
N PRO A 17 11.45 -10.09 9.20
CA PRO A 17 12.20 -10.61 10.34
C PRO A 17 11.29 -11.41 11.29
N GLU A 18 11.86 -12.36 12.03
CA GLU A 18 11.09 -13.33 12.81
C GLU A 18 10.17 -12.69 13.87
N ALA A 19 10.61 -11.59 14.49
CA ALA A 19 9.78 -10.81 15.42
C ALA A 19 8.53 -10.19 14.77
N TYR A 20 8.53 -10.00 13.45
CA TYR A 20 7.41 -9.42 12.69
C TYR A 20 6.62 -10.45 11.88
N ALA A 21 7.00 -11.74 11.92
CA ALA A 21 6.30 -12.81 11.20
C ALA A 21 4.78 -12.87 11.48
N PRO A 22 4.29 -12.61 12.71
CA PRO A 22 2.85 -12.55 12.99
C PRO A 22 2.10 -11.45 12.23
N PHE A 23 2.79 -10.41 11.75
CA PHE A 23 2.19 -9.28 11.03
C PHE A 23 2.27 -9.43 9.50
N SER A 24 2.71 -10.57 8.98
CA SER A 24 2.78 -10.86 7.54
C SER A 24 1.49 -10.52 6.81
N ALA A 25 0.35 -11.00 7.32
CA ALA A 25 -0.96 -10.72 6.74
C ALA A 25 -1.30 -9.21 6.70
N LEU A 26 -0.83 -8.41 7.66
CA LEU A 26 -1.01 -6.95 7.64
C LEU A 26 -0.16 -6.32 6.52
N VAL A 27 1.10 -6.73 6.42
CA VAL A 27 2.05 -6.24 5.42
C VAL A 27 1.57 -6.53 4.00
N ASP A 28 0.95 -7.69 3.78
CA ASP A 28 0.34 -8.05 2.50
C ASP A 28 -0.77 -7.08 2.06
N VAL A 29 -1.42 -6.40 3.00
CA VAL A 29 -2.51 -5.44 2.74
C VAL A 29 -1.98 -4.01 2.57
N LEU A 30 -0.84 -3.63 3.16
CA LEU A 30 -0.30 -2.27 3.11
C LEU A 30 -0.19 -1.66 1.70
N PRO A 31 0.16 -2.40 0.62
CA PRO A 31 0.20 -1.86 -0.73
C PRO A 31 -1.13 -1.28 -1.23
N VAL A 32 -2.27 -1.62 -0.62
CA VAL A 32 -3.60 -1.11 -1.01
C VAL A 32 -3.86 0.32 -0.49
N ILE A 33 -3.10 0.80 0.49
CA ILE A 33 -3.32 2.09 1.17
C ILE A 33 -3.47 3.28 0.19
N PRO A 34 -2.66 3.43 -0.87
CA PRO A 34 -2.82 4.54 -1.82
C PRO A 34 -4.20 4.56 -2.48
N ILE A 35 -4.77 3.40 -2.78
CA ILE A 35 -6.12 3.28 -3.35
C ILE A 35 -7.17 3.68 -2.32
N LEU A 36 -7.00 3.30 -1.05
CA LEU A 36 -7.91 3.72 0.02
C LEU A 36 -7.94 5.24 0.18
N PHE A 37 -6.80 5.93 0.08
CA PHE A 37 -6.76 7.39 0.12
C PHE A 37 -7.42 8.04 -1.10
N PHE A 38 -7.23 7.48 -2.29
CA PHE A 38 -7.94 7.92 -3.49
C PHE A 38 -9.47 7.79 -3.32
N LEU A 39 -9.94 6.64 -2.81
CA LEU A 39 -11.37 6.43 -2.52
C LEU A 39 -11.87 7.33 -1.40
N LEU A 40 -11.05 7.61 -0.39
CA LEU A 40 -11.37 8.52 0.69
C LEU A 40 -11.66 9.94 0.18
N ALA A 41 -11.01 10.38 -0.90
CA ALA A 41 -11.33 11.68 -1.52
C ALA A 41 -12.79 11.75 -2.00
N PHE A 42 -13.33 10.64 -2.56
CA PHE A 42 -14.74 10.57 -2.96
C PHE A 42 -15.67 10.46 -1.76
N VAL A 43 -15.29 9.73 -0.71
CA VAL A 43 -16.04 9.68 0.55
C VAL A 43 -16.13 11.09 1.17
N TRP A 44 -15.02 11.82 1.18
CA TRP A 44 -14.99 13.20 1.65
C TRP A 44 -15.89 14.10 0.80
N GLN A 45 -15.77 14.05 -0.52
CA GLN A 45 -16.62 14.82 -1.42
C GLN A 45 -18.11 14.48 -1.27
N ALA A 46 -18.46 13.20 -1.13
CA ALA A 46 -19.83 12.75 -0.87
C ALA A 46 -20.38 13.32 0.44
N SER A 47 -19.55 13.41 1.50
CA SER A 47 -19.96 13.97 2.80
C SER A 47 -20.32 15.46 2.74
N VAL A 48 -19.78 16.19 1.76
CA VAL A 48 -20.10 17.60 1.48
C VAL A 48 -20.98 17.76 0.23
N SER A 49 -21.64 16.69 -0.21
CA SER A 49 -22.58 16.69 -1.34
C SER A 49 -21.96 17.06 -2.71
N PHE A 50 -20.67 16.76 -2.92
CA PHE A 50 -19.94 17.10 -4.16
C PHE A 50 -20.04 18.58 -4.55
N ARG A 51 -19.93 19.45 -3.54
CA ARG A 51 -19.80 20.90 -3.74
C ARG A 51 -18.37 21.30 -4.06
#